data_AF-A0A2R6D4R9-F1
#
_entry.id   AF-A0A2R6D4R9-F1
#
_cell.length_a   1.000
_cell.length_b   1.000
_cell.length_c   1.000
_cell.angle_alpha   90.00
_cell.angle_beta   90.00
_cell.angle_gamma   90.00
#
_symmetry.space_group_name_H-M   'P 1'
#
loop_
_entity.id
_entity.type
_entity.pdbx_description
1 polymer ?
#
loop_
_entity_poly.entity_id
_entity_poly.type
_entity_poly.pdbx_seq_one_letter_code
_entity_poly.pdbx_strand_id
1 'polypeptide(L)'
;MSDAPAAESGGPFEEQRQIYDLLSQETRHLILQFILGHPEHLPSLDELAYMMPKNKAAIRDQLEVLSDNDIIDCYRYPPNEDARDLPSQFYGLTEHGVDTLYEYNYLRGLPVARALYENTRLSEKAQRHRDAPRPELPDTVRDALTIDEDDDPDFDRLERYIREQKGNTHSVADQVTVAKAFYSAGIGLEKDGIKRTELLDSLDIDIEYQPRTVLNHLVDAGVLDQTVPPGPDVFAISERLDDIVNGQVTEEAEVNLDALIAHIDDELQVTALSEDAAERDGPQARVSAPSVAVADGAGRTVRSILAAEFGIEPEQLIDFLRSGDPVDRLNTAVKAIESSEEVTKSEDYGQIVFVNPAYRYRLTEQAIEFV
;
A
#
# COMPACT_ATOMS: atom_id res chain seq x y z
N MET A 1 35.02 39.60 -43.88
CA MET A 1 34.71 38.63 -44.96
C MET A 1 35.22 37.25 -44.55
N SER A 2 34.38 36.50 -43.86
CA SER A 2 34.23 35.05 -44.01
C SER A 2 33.01 34.69 -43.21
N ASP A 3 31.89 34.88 -43.90
CA ASP A 3 30.58 34.35 -43.58
C ASP A 3 30.67 32.85 -43.89
N ALA A 4 30.48 32.02 -42.87
CA ALA A 4 30.35 30.57 -43.02
C ALA A 4 29.08 30.16 -42.26
N PRO A 5 28.20 29.36 -42.90
CA PRO A 5 26.80 29.30 -42.54
C PRO A 5 26.62 28.50 -41.25
N ALA A 6 25.70 28.97 -40.40
CA ALA A 6 25.21 28.22 -39.26
C ALA A 6 24.62 26.90 -39.76
N ALA A 7 25.23 25.78 -39.35
CA ALA A 7 24.68 24.45 -39.54
C ALA A 7 23.33 24.35 -38.81
N GLU A 8 22.35 23.76 -39.48
CA GLU A 8 20.99 23.53 -39.01
C GLU A 8 20.96 22.89 -37.61
N SER A 9 20.16 23.49 -36.73
CA SER A 9 19.80 22.99 -35.41
C SER A 9 18.93 21.75 -35.57
N GLY A 10 19.39 20.60 -35.08
CA GLY A 10 18.64 19.35 -35.10
C GLY A 10 19.37 18.26 -34.35
N GLY A 11 19.54 18.41 -33.03
CA GLY A 11 20.08 17.34 -32.19
C GLY A 11 19.10 16.15 -32.10
N PRO A 12 19.56 14.91 -31.80
CA PRO A 12 18.71 13.70 -31.75
C PRO A 12 17.59 13.73 -30.68
N PHE A 13 17.51 14.78 -29.88
CA PHE A 13 16.50 14.99 -28.84
C PHE A 13 15.65 16.25 -29.07
N GLU A 14 15.87 16.98 -30.17
CA GLU A 14 15.21 18.25 -30.44
C GLU A 14 13.74 18.05 -30.82
N GLU A 15 13.46 17.04 -31.65
CA GLU A 15 12.09 16.61 -31.98
C GLU A 15 11.34 16.14 -30.72
N GLN A 16 11.98 15.33 -29.89
CA GLN A 16 11.37 14.86 -28.64
C GLN A 16 11.02 16.01 -27.68
N ARG A 17 11.92 17.00 -27.58
CA ARG A 17 11.68 18.19 -26.77
C ARG A 17 10.55 19.04 -27.33
N GLN A 18 10.47 19.21 -28.65
CA GLN A 18 9.40 19.96 -29.30
C GLN A 18 8.04 19.30 -29.06
N ILE A 19 7.94 17.97 -29.17
CA ILE A 19 6.69 17.25 -28.88
C ILE A 19 6.34 17.37 -27.39
N TYR A 20 7.31 17.24 -26.48
CA TYR A 20 7.05 17.42 -25.05
C TYR A 20 6.56 18.83 -24.74
N ASP A 21 7.19 19.86 -25.28
CA ASP A 21 6.78 21.26 -25.12
C ASP A 21 5.40 21.53 -25.78
N LEU A 22 5.11 20.85 -26.90
CA LEU A 22 3.80 20.87 -27.54
C LEU A 22 2.74 20.27 -26.59
N LEU A 23 2.88 19.03 -26.16
CA LEU A 23 1.82 18.32 -25.42
C LEU A 23 1.67 18.80 -23.97
N SER A 24 2.75 19.25 -23.32
CA SER A 24 2.75 19.60 -21.88
C SER A 24 2.18 20.98 -21.54
N GLN A 25 1.89 21.82 -22.55
CA GLN A 25 1.26 23.12 -22.29
C GLN A 25 -0.14 22.92 -21.72
N GLU A 26 -0.42 23.55 -20.57
CA GLU A 26 -1.61 23.32 -19.74
C GLU A 26 -2.93 23.24 -20.53
N THR A 27 -3.17 24.18 -21.45
CA THR A 27 -4.46 24.25 -22.18
C THR A 27 -4.54 23.18 -23.27
N ARG A 28 -3.44 22.90 -24.00
CA ARG A 28 -3.40 21.79 -24.96
C ARG A 28 -3.53 20.44 -24.28
N HIS A 29 -2.85 20.27 -23.14
CA HIS A 29 -2.97 19.06 -22.33
C HIS A 29 -4.42 18.81 -21.91
N LEU A 30 -5.12 19.84 -21.41
CA LEU A 30 -6.54 19.73 -21.06
C LEU A 30 -7.42 19.42 -22.28
N ILE A 31 -7.18 20.05 -23.42
CA ILE A 31 -7.92 19.76 -24.66
C ILE A 31 -7.77 18.28 -25.02
N LEU A 32 -6.54 17.75 -25.03
CA LEU A 32 -6.28 16.34 -25.34
C LEU A 32 -6.95 15.41 -24.32
N GLN A 33 -6.87 15.70 -23.03
CA GLN A 33 -7.58 14.92 -22.00
C GLN A 33 -9.09 14.88 -22.23
N PHE A 34 -9.71 16.01 -22.60
CA PHE A 34 -11.16 16.05 -22.87
C PHE A 34 -11.54 15.39 -24.20
N ILE A 35 -10.68 15.43 -25.21
CA ILE A 35 -10.86 14.66 -26.46
C ILE A 35 -10.81 13.15 -26.15
N LEU A 36 -9.79 12.69 -25.41
CA LEU A 36 -9.65 11.29 -25.00
C LEU A 36 -10.84 10.85 -24.13
N GLY A 37 -11.28 11.68 -23.18
CA GLY A 37 -12.39 11.34 -22.29
C GLY A 37 -13.79 11.40 -22.91
N HIS A 38 -13.99 12.14 -24.01
CA HIS A 38 -15.30 12.29 -24.64
C HIS A 38 -15.77 10.99 -25.33
N PRO A 39 -17.01 10.49 -25.14
CA PRO A 39 -17.48 9.18 -25.64
C PRO A 39 -17.19 8.93 -27.13
N GLU A 40 -17.49 9.92 -27.97
CA GLU A 40 -17.24 9.89 -29.43
C GLU A 40 -15.87 10.46 -29.84
N HIS A 41 -15.00 10.80 -28.87
CA HIS A 41 -13.69 11.46 -29.07
C HIS A 41 -13.70 12.74 -29.90
N LEU A 42 -14.86 13.39 -29.99
CA LEU A 42 -15.12 14.49 -30.93
C LEU A 42 -15.76 15.70 -30.25
N PRO A 43 -15.27 16.25 -29.13
CA PRO A 43 -15.92 17.40 -28.47
C PRO A 43 -16.00 18.64 -29.38
N SER A 44 -17.07 19.42 -29.23
CA SER A 44 -17.22 20.75 -29.84
C SER A 44 -16.55 21.84 -29.00
N LEU A 45 -16.31 23.01 -29.59
CA LEU A 45 -15.73 24.16 -28.87
C LEU A 45 -16.57 24.59 -27.66
N ASP A 46 -17.90 24.44 -27.73
CA ASP A 46 -18.81 24.78 -26.64
C ASP A 46 -18.71 23.79 -25.48
N GLU A 47 -18.45 22.51 -25.77
CA GLU A 47 -18.21 21.48 -24.76
C GLU A 47 -16.85 21.70 -24.08
N LEU A 48 -15.78 21.92 -24.85
CA LEU A 48 -14.46 22.23 -24.30
C LEU A 48 -14.50 23.47 -23.39
N ALA A 49 -15.20 24.53 -23.82
CA ALA A 49 -15.35 25.75 -23.02
C ALA A 49 -16.22 25.58 -21.78
N TYR A 50 -17.07 24.55 -21.71
CA TYR A 50 -17.80 24.20 -20.50
C TYR A 50 -16.92 23.42 -19.51
N MET A 51 -16.08 22.52 -20.02
CA MET A 51 -15.24 21.62 -19.21
C MET A 51 -13.97 22.29 -18.68
N MET A 52 -13.50 23.35 -19.35
CA MET A 52 -12.23 24.00 -19.04
C MET A 52 -12.42 25.39 -18.42
N PRO A 53 -11.59 25.80 -17.45
CA PRO A 53 -11.57 27.16 -16.91
C PRO A 53 -10.88 28.15 -17.87
N LYS A 54 -11.15 28.06 -19.17
CA LYS A 54 -10.54 28.87 -20.24
C LYS A 54 -11.64 29.42 -21.15
N ASN A 55 -11.41 30.60 -21.73
CA ASN A 55 -12.37 31.20 -22.67
C ASN A 55 -12.25 30.56 -24.07
N LYS A 56 -13.31 30.67 -24.88
CA LYS A 56 -13.37 30.08 -26.22
C LYS A 56 -12.27 30.54 -27.18
N ALA A 57 -11.80 31.79 -27.05
CA ALA A 57 -10.73 32.29 -27.91
C ALA A 57 -9.41 31.60 -27.59
N ALA A 58 -9.05 31.54 -26.30
CA ALA A 58 -7.85 30.83 -25.84
C ALA A 58 -7.86 29.34 -26.20
N ILE A 59 -9.03 28.69 -26.11
CA ILE A 59 -9.18 27.29 -26.53
C ILE A 59 -8.98 27.16 -28.05
N ARG A 60 -9.59 28.06 -28.83
CA ARG A 60 -9.45 28.06 -30.29
C ARG A 60 -7.99 28.23 -30.73
N ASP A 61 -7.25 29.14 -30.11
CA ASP A 61 -5.83 29.36 -30.40
C ASP A 61 -5.01 28.07 -30.16
N GLN A 62 -5.35 27.31 -29.12
CA GLN A 62 -4.65 26.04 -28.83
C GLN A 62 -5.09 24.88 -29.73
N LEU A 63 -6.36 24.86 -30.17
CA LEU A 63 -6.84 23.91 -31.18
C LEU A 63 -6.12 24.15 -32.52
N GLU A 64 -5.93 25.40 -32.91
CA GLU A 64 -5.17 25.76 -34.12
C GLU A 64 -3.72 25.27 -34.02
N VAL A 65 -3.04 25.48 -32.89
CA VAL A 65 -1.69 24.95 -32.67
C VAL A 65 -1.63 23.41 -32.76
N LEU A 66 -2.61 22.70 -32.20
CA LEU A 66 -2.65 21.24 -32.28
C LEU A 66 -2.93 20.76 -33.72
N SER A 67 -3.77 21.46 -34.47
CA SER A 67 -4.02 21.18 -35.90
C SER A 67 -2.83 21.50 -36.79
N ASP A 68 -2.12 22.60 -36.54
CA ASP A 68 -0.91 22.96 -37.30
C ASP A 68 0.22 21.93 -37.12
N ASN A 69 0.21 21.17 -36.02
CA ASN A 69 1.14 20.07 -35.75
C ASN A 69 0.55 18.69 -36.07
N ASP A 70 -0.58 18.64 -36.79
CA ASP A 70 -1.24 17.41 -37.22
C ASP A 70 -1.58 16.44 -36.07
N ILE A 71 -1.84 16.96 -34.87
CA ILE A 71 -2.27 16.14 -33.72
C ILE A 71 -3.79 15.97 -33.71
N ILE A 72 -4.53 17.00 -34.12
CA ILE A 72 -6.00 17.00 -34.20
C ILE A 72 -6.49 17.60 -35.50
N ASP A 73 -7.72 17.27 -35.90
CA ASP A 73 -8.41 17.93 -37.01
C ASP A 73 -9.83 18.38 -36.62
N CYS A 74 -10.39 19.30 -37.42
CA CYS A 74 -11.74 19.80 -37.33
C CYS A 74 -12.68 18.97 -38.21
N TYR A 75 -13.39 18.04 -37.58
CA TYR A 75 -14.40 17.21 -38.20
C TYR A 75 -15.73 17.97 -38.27
N ARG A 76 -16.19 18.22 -39.50
CA ARG A 76 -17.44 18.96 -39.74
C ARG A 76 -18.62 18.02 -39.94
N TYR A 77 -19.77 18.40 -39.39
CA TYR A 77 -21.04 17.75 -39.64
C TYR A 77 -22.05 18.76 -40.22
N PRO A 78 -22.06 18.94 -41.55
CA PRO A 78 -22.92 19.91 -42.22
C PRO A 78 -24.41 19.86 -41.85
N PRO A 79 -25.03 18.69 -41.59
CA PRO A 79 -26.45 18.64 -41.22
C PRO A 79 -26.80 19.43 -39.94
N ASN A 80 -25.84 19.68 -39.05
CA ASN A 80 -26.08 20.48 -37.84
C ASN A 80 -26.05 21.99 -38.11
N GLU A 81 -25.55 22.47 -39.26
CA GLU A 81 -25.51 23.90 -39.58
C GLU A 81 -26.91 24.51 -39.73
N ASP A 82 -27.86 23.71 -40.22
CA ASP A 82 -29.27 24.09 -40.37
C ASP A 82 -30.09 23.92 -39.08
N ALA A 83 -29.53 23.23 -38.08
CA ALA A 83 -30.18 22.98 -36.81
C ALA A 83 -29.86 24.09 -35.79
N ARG A 84 -30.89 24.68 -35.18
CA ARG A 84 -30.70 25.68 -34.13
C ARG A 84 -30.09 25.00 -32.89
N ASP A 85 -29.09 25.64 -32.30
CA ASP A 85 -28.46 25.27 -31.03
C ASP A 85 -27.69 23.92 -31.04
N LEU A 86 -27.24 23.45 -32.22
CA LEU A 86 -26.32 22.31 -32.35
C LEU A 86 -24.95 22.73 -32.90
N PRO A 87 -23.84 22.13 -32.42
CA PRO A 87 -22.53 22.34 -33.00
C PRO A 87 -22.38 21.61 -34.34
N SER A 88 -21.74 22.24 -35.33
CA SER A 88 -21.38 21.63 -36.62
C SER A 88 -19.89 21.35 -36.78
N GLN A 89 -19.07 21.78 -35.82
CA GLN A 89 -17.62 21.61 -35.80
C GLN A 89 -17.21 20.86 -34.53
N PHE A 90 -16.43 19.81 -34.73
CA PHE A 90 -15.96 18.89 -33.71
C PHE A 90 -14.46 18.69 -33.88
N TYR A 91 -13.75 18.44 -32.78
CA TYR A 91 -12.30 18.30 -32.79
C TYR A 91 -11.91 16.92 -32.27
N GLY A 92 -11.13 16.17 -33.05
CA GLY A 92 -10.69 14.82 -32.72
C GLY A 92 -9.28 14.56 -33.22
N LEU A 93 -8.70 13.44 -32.80
CA LEU A 93 -7.33 13.08 -33.21
C LEU A 93 -7.26 12.77 -34.71
N THR A 94 -6.09 13.03 -35.30
CA THR A 94 -5.67 12.49 -36.60
C THR A 94 -4.99 11.12 -36.37
N GLU A 95 -4.68 10.40 -37.45
CA GLU A 95 -3.85 9.18 -37.36
C GLU A 95 -2.46 9.49 -36.75
N HIS A 96 -1.81 10.57 -37.20
CA HIS A 96 -0.53 11.01 -36.65
C HIS A 96 -0.62 11.41 -35.17
N GLY A 97 -1.72 12.06 -34.78
CA GLY A 97 -1.99 12.41 -33.40
C GLY A 97 -2.13 11.18 -32.51
N VAL A 98 -2.81 10.13 -32.97
CA VAL A 98 -2.90 8.85 -32.25
C VAL A 98 -1.51 8.24 -32.03
N ASP A 99 -0.71 8.11 -33.08
CA ASP A 99 0.64 7.54 -33.00
C ASP A 99 1.51 8.34 -32.00
N THR A 100 1.46 9.67 -32.10
CA THR A 100 2.20 10.57 -31.20
C THR A 100 1.72 10.41 -29.75
N LEU A 101 0.41 10.35 -29.51
CA LEU A 101 -0.12 10.19 -28.16
C LEU A 101 0.16 8.80 -27.59
N TYR A 102 0.24 7.76 -28.42
CA TYR A 102 0.67 6.42 -28.02
C TYR A 102 2.14 6.43 -27.57
N GLU A 103 3.05 6.95 -28.40
CA GLU A 103 4.48 7.02 -28.11
C GLU A 103 4.78 7.77 -26.80
N TYR A 104 4.03 8.83 -26.52
CA TYR A 104 4.19 9.66 -25.33
C TYR A 104 3.28 9.24 -24.16
N ASN A 105 2.70 8.03 -24.21
CA ASN A 105 1.91 7.40 -23.15
C ASN A 105 0.63 8.13 -22.72
N TYR A 106 0.05 8.97 -23.58
CA TYR A 106 -1.24 9.61 -23.31
C TYR A 106 -2.40 8.60 -23.40
N LEU A 107 -2.35 7.65 -24.33
CA LEU A 107 -3.42 6.67 -24.52
C LEU A 107 -3.57 5.70 -23.34
N ARG A 108 -2.51 5.48 -22.55
CA ARG A 108 -2.60 4.70 -21.30
C ARG A 108 -3.58 5.30 -20.29
N GLY A 109 -3.78 6.62 -20.33
CA GLY A 109 -4.72 7.33 -19.46
C GLY A 109 -6.17 7.32 -19.95
N LEU A 110 -6.45 6.71 -21.11
CA LEU A 110 -7.76 6.75 -21.76
C LEU A 110 -8.91 6.25 -20.87
N PRO A 111 -8.81 5.10 -20.16
CA PRO A 111 -9.87 4.65 -19.27
C PRO A 111 -10.16 5.63 -18.14
N VAL A 112 -9.12 6.24 -17.58
CA VAL A 112 -9.25 7.23 -16.51
C VAL A 112 -9.90 8.51 -17.03
N ALA A 113 -9.48 9.00 -18.21
CA ALA A 113 -10.06 10.18 -18.84
C ALA A 113 -11.55 9.98 -19.16
N ARG A 114 -11.93 8.78 -19.65
CA ARG A 114 -13.33 8.39 -19.88
C ARG A 114 -14.14 8.43 -18.58
N ALA A 115 -13.67 7.76 -17.53
CA ALA A 115 -14.35 7.72 -16.24
C ALA A 115 -14.54 9.12 -15.65
N LEU A 116 -13.53 9.99 -15.72
CA LEU A 116 -13.62 11.38 -15.25
C LEU A 116 -14.66 12.18 -16.06
N TYR A 117 -14.70 12.00 -17.38
CA TYR A 117 -15.66 12.67 -18.23
C TYR A 117 -17.09 12.24 -17.91
N GLU A 118 -17.36 10.93 -17.80
CA GLU A 118 -18.69 10.38 -17.52
C GLU A 118 -19.25 10.82 -16.16
N ASN A 119 -18.39 10.95 -15.16
CA ASN A 119 -18.78 11.43 -13.83
C ASN A 119 -18.92 12.96 -13.74
N THR A 120 -18.61 13.70 -14.82
CA THR A 120 -18.74 15.15 -14.81
C THR A 120 -20.20 15.57 -15.01
N ARG A 121 -20.70 16.43 -14.11
CA ARG A 121 -22.04 17.00 -14.23
C ARG A 121 -22.12 18.02 -15.37
N LEU A 122 -22.88 17.68 -16.41
CA LEU A 122 -23.15 18.56 -17.54
C LEU A 122 -24.40 19.43 -17.31
N SER A 123 -24.36 20.66 -17.82
CA SER A 123 -25.55 21.51 -17.95
C SER A 123 -26.46 21.01 -19.07
N GLU A 124 -27.75 21.39 -19.09
CA GLU A 124 -28.67 20.99 -20.18
C GLU A 124 -28.16 21.38 -21.57
N LYS A 125 -27.49 22.53 -21.69
CA LYS A 125 -26.87 22.95 -22.95
C LYS A 125 -25.68 22.06 -23.31
N ALA A 126 -24.78 21.79 -22.36
CA ALA A 126 -23.61 20.96 -22.60
C ALA A 126 -24.01 19.52 -22.95
N GLN A 127 -25.03 18.96 -22.27
CA GLN A 127 -25.58 17.65 -22.57
C GLN A 127 -26.19 17.60 -23.99
N ARG A 128 -26.96 18.61 -24.40
CA ARG A 128 -27.47 18.70 -25.78
C ARG A 128 -26.36 18.74 -26.83
N HIS A 129 -25.25 19.40 -26.52
CA HIS A 129 -24.10 19.41 -27.42
C HIS A 129 -23.42 18.04 -27.42
N ARG A 130 -23.24 17.40 -26.25
CA ARG A 130 -22.73 16.02 -26.10
C ARG A 130 -23.48 15.03 -26.97
N ASP A 131 -24.80 15.08 -26.94
CA ASP A 131 -25.68 14.14 -27.63
C ASP A 131 -25.99 14.55 -29.09
N ALA A 132 -25.40 15.64 -29.58
CA ALA A 132 -25.59 16.08 -30.96
C ALA A 132 -25.06 15.03 -31.95
N PRO A 133 -25.68 14.85 -33.13
CA PRO A 133 -25.13 14.02 -34.19
C PRO A 133 -23.74 14.51 -34.62
N ARG A 134 -22.82 13.57 -34.85
CA ARG A 134 -21.40 13.82 -35.16
C ARG A 134 -20.96 13.04 -36.40
N PRO A 135 -19.90 13.46 -37.09
CA PRO A 135 -19.31 12.66 -38.14
C PRO A 135 -18.58 11.46 -37.54
N GLU A 136 -18.33 10.45 -38.36
CA GLU A 136 -17.52 9.30 -37.96
C GLU A 136 -16.02 9.61 -38.05
N LEU A 137 -15.26 9.15 -37.05
CA LEU A 137 -13.80 9.14 -37.10
C LEU A 137 -13.29 8.07 -38.08
N PRO A 138 -12.09 8.26 -38.67
CA PRO A 138 -11.41 7.22 -39.43
C PRO A 138 -11.30 5.93 -38.60
N ASP A 139 -11.47 4.77 -39.25
CA ASP A 139 -11.48 3.46 -38.57
C ASP A 139 -10.19 3.24 -37.76
N THR A 140 -9.03 3.58 -38.32
CA THR A 140 -7.70 3.54 -37.67
C THR A 140 -7.66 4.31 -36.35
N VAL A 141 -8.23 5.52 -36.32
CA VAL A 141 -8.31 6.36 -35.12
C VAL A 141 -9.32 5.79 -34.13
N ARG A 142 -10.46 5.31 -34.62
CA ARG A 142 -11.53 4.72 -33.79
C ARG A 142 -11.04 3.45 -33.09
N ASP A 143 -10.37 2.57 -33.81
CA ASP A 143 -9.83 1.31 -33.28
C ASP A 143 -8.80 1.61 -32.18
N ALA A 144 -7.88 2.56 -32.40
CA ALA A 144 -6.87 2.93 -31.40
C ALA A 144 -7.43 3.64 -30.14
N LEU A 145 -8.64 4.20 -30.23
CA LEU A 145 -9.34 4.86 -29.13
C LEU A 145 -10.44 3.99 -28.53
N THR A 146 -10.61 2.77 -29.04
CA THR A 146 -11.50 1.81 -28.41
C THR A 146 -10.86 1.39 -27.10
N ILE A 147 -11.57 1.61 -26.00
CA ILE A 147 -11.20 1.03 -24.72
C ILE A 147 -11.65 -0.42 -24.84
N ASP A 148 -10.72 -1.31 -25.18
CA ASP A 148 -10.97 -2.74 -25.07
C ASP A 148 -11.31 -3.01 -23.60
N GLU A 149 -12.59 -3.29 -23.32
CA GLU A 149 -12.97 -3.94 -22.06
C GLU A 149 -12.26 -5.32 -21.94
N ASP A 150 -11.67 -5.80 -23.04
CA ASP A 150 -10.90 -7.03 -23.22
C ASP A 150 -9.40 -6.89 -22.87
N ASP A 151 -8.91 -5.72 -22.46
CA ASP A 151 -7.61 -5.59 -21.77
C ASP A 151 -7.75 -5.97 -20.27
N ASP A 152 -8.92 -6.51 -19.86
CA ASP A 152 -8.98 -7.35 -18.66
C ASP A 152 -8.29 -8.68 -19.00
N PRO A 153 -7.15 -9.01 -18.37
CA PRO A 153 -6.44 -10.26 -18.59
C PRO A 153 -7.39 -11.47 -18.73
N ASP A 154 -7.31 -12.22 -19.83
CA ASP A 154 -8.15 -13.41 -20.04
C ASP A 154 -7.75 -14.52 -19.06
N PHE A 155 -8.47 -14.55 -17.94
CA PHE A 155 -8.24 -15.54 -16.91
C PHE A 155 -8.89 -16.90 -17.19
N ASP A 156 -9.56 -17.12 -18.32
CA ASP A 156 -10.28 -18.38 -18.59
C ASP A 156 -9.36 -19.59 -18.52
N ARG A 157 -8.13 -19.45 -19.02
CA ARG A 157 -7.14 -20.52 -19.02
C ARG A 157 -6.59 -20.77 -17.61
N LEU A 158 -6.31 -19.73 -16.84
CA LEU A 158 -5.90 -19.85 -15.43
C LEU A 158 -7.01 -20.46 -14.56
N GLU A 159 -8.25 -20.00 -14.72
CA GLU A 159 -9.41 -20.50 -14.01
C GLU A 159 -9.67 -21.98 -14.34
N ARG A 160 -9.61 -22.34 -15.63
CA ARG A 160 -9.72 -23.73 -16.07
C ARG A 160 -8.64 -24.60 -15.43
N TYR A 161 -7.39 -24.12 -15.42
CA TYR A 161 -6.28 -24.83 -14.79
C TYR A 161 -6.52 -25.07 -13.29
N ILE A 162 -6.93 -24.04 -12.54
CA ILE A 162 -7.24 -24.16 -11.10
C ILE A 162 -8.37 -25.17 -10.88
N ARG A 163 -9.45 -25.10 -11.69
CA ARG A 163 -10.59 -26.02 -11.59
C ARG A 163 -10.21 -27.46 -11.96
N GLU A 164 -9.31 -27.66 -12.91
CA GLU A 164 -8.79 -29.00 -13.26
C GLU A 164 -7.93 -29.59 -12.14
N GLN A 165 -7.05 -28.80 -11.53
CA GLN A 165 -6.15 -29.26 -10.48
C GLN A 165 -6.84 -29.42 -9.12
N LYS A 166 -7.77 -28.51 -8.78
CA LYS A 166 -8.35 -28.36 -7.44
C LYS A 166 -9.87 -28.39 -7.41
N GLY A 167 -10.54 -28.76 -8.51
CA GLY A 167 -12.01 -28.75 -8.63
C GLY A 167 -12.78 -29.56 -7.59
N ASN A 168 -12.12 -30.47 -6.89
CA ASN A 168 -12.67 -31.26 -5.78
C ASN A 168 -12.61 -30.54 -4.41
N THR A 169 -11.93 -29.40 -4.32
CA THR A 169 -11.84 -28.60 -3.10
C THR A 169 -13.04 -27.66 -2.97
N HIS A 170 -13.43 -27.33 -1.75
CA HIS A 170 -14.57 -26.43 -1.53
C HIS A 170 -14.21 -24.95 -1.74
N SER A 171 -12.93 -24.59 -1.78
CA SER A 171 -12.46 -23.21 -1.89
C SER A 171 -12.06 -22.81 -3.32
N VAL A 172 -12.53 -23.52 -4.36
CA VAL A 172 -12.11 -23.27 -5.75
C VAL A 172 -12.47 -21.87 -6.22
N ALA A 173 -13.65 -21.36 -5.84
CA ALA A 173 -14.06 -20.01 -6.19
C ALA A 173 -13.06 -18.98 -5.61
N ASP A 174 -12.77 -19.07 -4.31
CA ASP A 174 -11.79 -18.20 -3.65
C ASP A 174 -10.38 -18.36 -4.23
N GLN A 175 -9.97 -19.57 -4.63
CA GLN A 175 -8.68 -19.80 -5.29
C GLN A 175 -8.57 -19.00 -6.58
N VAL A 176 -9.63 -19.02 -7.40
CA VAL A 176 -9.69 -18.24 -8.64
C VAL A 176 -9.67 -16.74 -8.33
N THR A 177 -10.48 -16.27 -7.37
CA THR A 177 -10.51 -14.86 -6.94
C THR A 177 -9.14 -14.39 -6.48
N VAL A 178 -8.46 -15.14 -5.62
CA VAL A 178 -7.12 -14.81 -5.12
C VAL A 178 -6.11 -14.80 -6.26
N ALA A 179 -6.11 -15.81 -7.15
CA ALA A 179 -5.14 -15.87 -8.25
C ALA A 179 -5.28 -14.68 -9.21
N LYS A 180 -6.52 -14.30 -9.57
CA LYS A 180 -6.82 -13.10 -10.37
C LYS A 180 -6.30 -11.84 -9.69
N ALA A 181 -6.60 -11.67 -8.40
CA ALA A 181 -6.18 -10.49 -7.64
C ALA A 181 -4.65 -10.36 -7.53
N PHE A 182 -3.91 -11.47 -7.39
CA PHE A 182 -2.45 -11.45 -7.43
C PHE A 182 -1.92 -10.93 -8.77
N TYR A 183 -2.55 -11.32 -9.89
CA TYR A 183 -2.17 -10.87 -11.22
C TYR A 183 -2.46 -9.39 -11.41
N SER A 184 -3.69 -8.95 -11.09
CA SER A 184 -4.10 -7.55 -11.20
C SER A 184 -3.26 -6.62 -10.32
N ALA A 185 -2.80 -7.08 -9.16
CA ALA A 185 -1.88 -6.34 -8.29
C ALA A 185 -0.41 -6.40 -8.72
N GLY A 186 -0.09 -7.14 -9.80
CA GLY A 186 1.26 -7.34 -10.31
C GLY A 186 2.19 -8.05 -9.32
N ILE A 187 1.67 -9.01 -8.55
CA ILE A 187 2.41 -9.76 -7.54
C ILE A 187 2.90 -11.08 -8.17
N GLY A 188 3.91 -10.95 -9.03
CA GLY A 188 4.56 -12.07 -9.71
C GLY A 188 6.06 -12.15 -9.41
N LEU A 189 6.84 -12.51 -10.42
CA LEU A 189 8.28 -12.80 -10.30
C LEU A 189 9.12 -11.60 -9.81
N GLU A 190 8.72 -10.38 -10.18
CA GLU A 190 9.46 -9.15 -9.89
C GLU A 190 9.21 -8.57 -8.50
N LYS A 191 8.21 -9.08 -7.76
CA LYS A 191 7.90 -8.64 -6.40
C LYS A 191 8.32 -9.69 -5.36
N ASP A 192 8.65 -9.22 -4.17
CA ASP A 192 8.96 -10.05 -2.99
C ASP A 192 7.76 -10.87 -2.47
N GLY A 193 6.57 -10.70 -3.07
CA GLY A 193 5.35 -11.35 -2.65
C GLY A 193 4.69 -10.68 -1.44
N ILE A 194 3.51 -11.18 -1.05
CA ILE A 194 2.73 -10.66 0.08
C ILE A 194 2.64 -11.67 1.22
N LYS A 195 2.51 -11.17 2.46
CA LYS A 195 2.25 -12.07 3.60
C LYS A 195 0.79 -12.51 3.60
N ARG A 196 0.53 -13.68 4.19
CA ARG A 196 -0.84 -14.15 4.42
C ARG A 196 -1.71 -13.14 5.19
N THR A 197 -1.13 -12.49 6.20
CA THR A 197 -1.85 -11.51 7.05
C THR A 197 -2.21 -10.23 6.30
N GLU A 198 -1.45 -9.91 5.24
CA GLU A 198 -1.63 -8.71 4.43
C GLU A 198 -2.56 -8.99 3.22
N LEU A 199 -2.96 -10.24 3.00
CA LEU A 199 -3.63 -10.68 1.76
C LEU A 199 -4.96 -9.98 1.51
N LEU A 200 -5.85 -9.93 2.50
CA LEU A 200 -7.17 -9.32 2.33
C LEU A 200 -7.05 -7.81 2.16
N ASP A 201 -6.25 -7.17 3.02
CA ASP A 201 -6.08 -5.71 3.01
C ASP A 201 -5.33 -5.20 1.78
N SER A 202 -4.35 -5.96 1.27
CA SER A 202 -3.52 -5.54 0.12
C SER A 202 -4.19 -5.78 -1.22
N LEU A 203 -5.05 -6.79 -1.30
CA LEU A 203 -5.71 -7.18 -2.55
C LEU A 203 -7.17 -6.73 -2.64
N ASP A 204 -7.73 -6.19 -1.55
CA ASP A 204 -9.14 -5.75 -1.46
C ASP A 204 -10.11 -6.84 -1.94
N ILE A 205 -9.92 -8.07 -1.44
CA ILE A 205 -10.73 -9.23 -1.80
C ILE A 205 -11.52 -9.76 -0.61
N ASP A 206 -12.72 -10.24 -0.91
CA ASP A 206 -13.55 -10.99 0.03
C ASP A 206 -13.53 -12.48 -0.36
N ILE A 207 -13.29 -13.35 0.63
CA ILE A 207 -13.20 -14.80 0.43
C ILE A 207 -13.97 -15.52 1.54
N GLU A 208 -14.65 -16.60 1.18
CA GLU A 208 -15.46 -17.37 2.13
C GLU A 208 -14.60 -18.24 3.06
N TYR A 209 -13.46 -18.72 2.55
CA TYR A 209 -12.55 -19.63 3.26
C TYR A 209 -11.34 -18.89 3.83
N GLN A 210 -10.74 -19.49 4.86
CA GLN A 210 -9.55 -18.91 5.50
C GLN A 210 -8.41 -18.70 4.49
N PRO A 211 -7.72 -17.54 4.50
CA PRO A 211 -6.62 -17.24 3.59
C PRO A 211 -5.55 -18.34 3.52
N ARG A 212 -5.25 -18.97 4.67
CA ARG A 212 -4.30 -20.08 4.74
C ARG A 212 -4.71 -21.25 3.83
N THR A 213 -5.99 -21.62 3.85
CA THR A 213 -6.51 -22.75 3.08
C THR A 213 -6.42 -22.46 1.59
N VAL A 214 -6.81 -21.26 1.18
CA VAL A 214 -6.79 -20.84 -0.23
C VAL A 214 -5.36 -20.79 -0.76
N LEU A 215 -4.45 -20.14 -0.02
CA LEU A 215 -3.04 -20.06 -0.38
C LEU A 215 -2.37 -21.43 -0.49
N ASN A 216 -2.62 -22.33 0.48
CA ASN A 216 -2.07 -23.68 0.43
C ASN A 216 -2.51 -24.44 -0.83
N HIS A 217 -3.79 -24.35 -1.21
CA HIS A 217 -4.27 -25.00 -2.42
C HIS A 217 -3.65 -24.39 -3.69
N LEU A 218 -3.48 -23.07 -3.74
CA LEU A 218 -2.84 -22.41 -4.88
C LEU A 218 -1.35 -22.77 -4.99
N VAL A 219 -0.65 -22.90 -3.86
CA VAL A 219 0.75 -23.39 -3.82
C VAL A 219 0.82 -24.84 -4.28
N ASP A 220 -0.05 -25.71 -3.76
CA ASP A 220 -0.09 -27.11 -4.16
C ASP A 220 -0.50 -27.30 -5.65
N ALA A 221 -1.20 -26.33 -6.24
CA ALA A 221 -1.56 -26.32 -7.67
C ALA A 221 -0.43 -25.75 -8.55
N GLY A 222 0.65 -25.24 -7.98
CA GLY A 222 1.73 -24.58 -8.72
C GLY A 222 1.36 -23.19 -9.26
N VAL A 223 0.28 -22.59 -8.76
CA VAL A 223 -0.15 -21.24 -9.16
C VAL A 223 0.61 -20.17 -8.38
N LEU A 224 0.88 -20.42 -7.09
CA LEU A 224 1.67 -19.53 -6.24
C LEU A 224 2.95 -20.23 -5.77
N ASP A 225 4.04 -19.47 -5.71
CA ASP A 225 5.22 -19.85 -4.95
C ASP A 225 5.10 -19.37 -3.52
N GLN A 226 5.51 -20.22 -2.58
CA GLN A 226 5.71 -19.85 -1.18
C GLN A 226 7.22 -19.71 -0.92
N THR A 227 7.68 -18.52 -0.61
CA THR A 227 9.10 -18.24 -0.33
C THR A 227 9.29 -17.73 1.09
N VAL A 228 10.43 -18.06 1.68
CA VAL A 228 10.91 -17.43 2.92
C VAL A 228 11.79 -16.25 2.50
N PRO A 229 11.55 -15.04 3.03
CA PRO A 229 12.42 -13.91 2.75
C PRO A 229 13.85 -14.22 3.21
N PRO A 230 14.88 -13.72 2.51
CA PRO A 230 16.27 -13.95 2.88
C PRO A 230 16.53 -13.37 4.27
N GLY A 231 17.18 -14.15 5.14
CA GLY A 231 17.44 -13.74 6.51
C GLY A 231 17.61 -14.94 7.46
N PRO A 232 17.72 -14.67 8.77
CA PRO A 232 17.74 -15.71 9.78
C PRO A 232 16.37 -16.39 9.90
N ASP A 233 16.38 -17.68 10.24
CA ASP A 233 15.16 -18.49 10.45
C ASP A 233 14.33 -18.00 11.64
N VAL A 234 14.94 -17.26 12.55
CA VAL A 234 14.32 -16.70 13.76
C VAL A 234 14.89 -15.30 14.00
N PHE A 235 14.02 -14.33 14.22
CA PHE A 235 14.38 -13.00 14.69
C PHE A 235 14.15 -12.92 16.20
N ALA A 236 15.18 -12.53 16.94
CA ALA A 236 15.06 -12.11 18.33
C ALA A 236 14.77 -10.61 18.35
N ILE A 237 13.65 -10.21 18.93
CA ILE A 237 13.18 -8.83 19.03
C ILE A 237 13.11 -8.46 20.50
N SER A 238 13.76 -7.36 20.89
CA SER A 238 13.63 -6.78 22.24
C SER A 238 12.41 -5.88 22.28
N GLU A 239 11.41 -6.19 23.11
CA GLU A 239 10.24 -5.31 23.31
C GLU A 239 10.65 -3.92 23.83
N ARG A 240 11.74 -3.84 24.61
CA ARG A 240 12.23 -2.59 25.18
C ARG A 240 12.81 -1.66 24.12
N LEU A 241 13.57 -2.21 23.18
CA LEU A 241 14.19 -1.43 22.11
C LEU A 241 13.29 -1.29 20.88
N ASP A 242 12.26 -2.14 20.77
CA ASP A 242 11.47 -2.33 19.56
C ASP A 242 12.35 -2.60 18.32
N ASP A 243 13.41 -3.38 18.51
CA ASP A 243 14.42 -3.66 17.47
C ASP A 243 14.94 -5.11 17.52
N ILE A 244 15.50 -5.55 16.40
CA ILE A 244 16.09 -6.88 16.21
C ILE A 244 17.47 -6.93 16.90
N VAL A 245 17.61 -7.86 17.84
CA VAL A 245 18.83 -8.06 18.66
C VAL A 245 19.56 -9.36 18.35
N ASN A 246 19.48 -9.82 17.10
CA ASN A 246 20.13 -11.03 16.63
C ASN A 246 21.64 -11.01 16.93
N GLY A 247 22.15 -12.07 17.58
CA GLY A 247 23.56 -12.17 17.96
C GLY A 247 23.94 -11.49 19.28
N GLN A 248 23.05 -10.67 19.85
CA GLN A 248 23.23 -9.99 21.14
C GLN A 248 22.10 -10.32 22.14
N VAL A 249 21.38 -11.41 21.89
CA VAL A 249 20.22 -11.85 22.67
C VAL A 249 20.52 -11.96 24.16
N THR A 250 21.63 -12.61 24.52
CA THR A 250 22.03 -12.81 25.92
C THR A 250 22.42 -11.49 26.58
N GLU A 251 23.19 -10.64 25.88
CA GLU A 251 23.63 -9.33 26.39
C GLU A 251 22.42 -8.42 26.64
N GLU A 252 21.49 -8.36 25.68
CA GLU A 252 20.25 -7.59 25.83
C GLU A 252 19.38 -8.14 26.96
N ALA A 253 19.30 -9.46 27.14
CA ALA A 253 18.55 -10.07 28.23
C ALA A 253 19.12 -9.67 29.60
N GLU A 254 20.44 -9.67 29.74
CA GLU A 254 21.13 -9.25 30.96
C GLU A 254 20.88 -7.77 31.28
N VAL A 255 20.91 -6.89 30.27
CA VAL A 255 20.58 -5.46 30.46
C VAL A 255 19.13 -5.28 30.95
N ASN A 256 18.17 -5.99 30.36
CA ASN A 256 16.78 -5.92 30.78
C ASN A 256 16.57 -6.52 32.18
N LEU A 257 17.32 -7.56 32.55
CA LEU A 257 17.29 -8.11 33.91
C LEU A 257 17.84 -7.14 34.94
N ASP A 258 18.93 -6.43 34.64
CA ASP A 258 19.47 -5.40 35.53
C ASP A 258 18.49 -4.23 35.70
N ALA A 259 17.79 -3.82 34.63
CA ALA A 259 16.72 -2.83 34.71
C ALA A 259 15.52 -3.32 35.55
N LEU A 260 15.12 -4.59 35.41
CA LEU A 260 14.10 -5.21 36.26
C LEU A 260 14.53 -5.23 37.73
N ILE A 261 15.79 -5.58 38.02
CA ILE A 261 16.33 -5.58 39.39
C ILE A 261 16.31 -4.16 39.98
N ALA A 262 16.69 -3.15 39.19
CA ALA A 262 16.60 -1.75 39.61
C ALA A 262 15.15 -1.35 39.94
N HIS A 263 14.18 -1.75 39.11
CA HIS A 263 12.75 -1.49 39.38
C HIS A 263 12.29 -2.14 40.70
N ILE A 264 12.71 -3.38 40.97
CA ILE A 264 12.42 -4.07 42.23
C ILE A 264 12.99 -3.28 43.43
N ASP A 265 14.23 -2.80 43.33
CA ASP A 265 14.90 -2.07 44.41
C ASP A 265 14.28 -0.67 44.64
N ASP A 266 13.87 0.02 43.58
CA ASP A 266 13.17 1.31 43.67
C ASP A 266 11.80 1.19 44.36
N GLU A 267 11.02 0.14 44.08
CA GLU A 267 9.73 -0.12 44.73
C GLU A 267 9.90 -0.30 46.26
N LEU A 268 10.97 -0.98 46.66
CA LEU A 268 11.31 -1.18 48.08
C LEU A 268 11.73 0.13 48.75
N GLN A 269 12.45 1.00 48.04
CA GLN A 269 12.87 2.28 48.58
C GLN A 269 11.69 3.24 48.77
N VAL A 270 10.73 3.25 47.83
CA VAL A 270 9.48 4.03 47.96
C VAL A 270 8.65 3.54 49.15
N THR A 271 8.56 2.23 49.34
CA THR A 271 7.84 1.62 50.47
C THR A 271 8.49 2.00 51.80
N ALA A 272 9.82 1.88 51.93
CA ALA A 272 10.55 2.24 53.15
C ALA A 272 10.42 3.73 53.53
N LEU A 273 10.46 4.64 52.54
CA LEU A 273 10.28 6.08 52.78
C LEU A 273 8.84 6.44 53.23
N SER A 274 7.85 5.65 52.82
CA SER A 274 6.46 5.82 53.25
C SER A 274 6.22 5.34 54.69
N GLU A 275 6.93 4.30 55.13
CA GLU A 275 6.89 3.80 56.51
C GLU A 275 7.66 4.73 57.47
N ASP A 276 8.84 5.23 57.08
CA ASP A 276 9.63 6.18 57.88
C ASP A 276 8.92 7.53 58.07
N ALA A 277 8.04 7.92 57.15
CA ALA A 277 7.20 9.10 57.29
C ALA A 277 6.06 8.91 58.33
N ALA A 278 5.72 7.66 58.68
CA ALA A 278 4.71 7.31 59.67
C ALA A 278 5.28 7.16 61.10
N GLU A 279 6.61 7.00 61.27
CA GLU A 279 7.23 6.74 62.59
C GLU A 279 7.96 7.95 63.24
N ARG A 280 7.53 9.18 62.98
CA ARG A 280 7.94 10.35 63.81
C ARG A 280 6.86 10.80 64.79
N ASP A 281 6.58 9.95 65.78
CA ASP A 281 6.29 10.42 67.16
C ASP A 281 6.39 9.27 68.19
N GLY A 282 7.50 9.19 68.95
CA GLY A 282 7.61 8.44 70.22
C GLY A 282 8.89 7.61 70.42
N PRO A 283 9.51 7.54 71.64
CA PRO A 283 10.89 7.10 71.80
C PRO A 283 11.10 5.64 72.25
N GLN A 284 12.10 5.01 71.61
CA GLN A 284 12.96 3.88 72.03
C GLN A 284 12.31 2.53 72.38
N ALA A 285 12.55 1.50 71.57
CA ALA A 285 13.58 0.48 71.83
C ALA A 285 13.37 -0.82 71.01
N ARG A 286 14.52 -1.39 70.60
CA ARG A 286 14.87 -2.80 70.31
C ARG A 286 15.07 -3.17 68.84
N VAL A 287 16.31 -3.60 68.61
CA VAL A 287 16.74 -4.48 67.51
C VAL A 287 15.78 -5.66 67.40
N SER A 288 15.11 -5.79 66.26
CA SER A 288 14.54 -7.03 65.77
C SER A 288 14.47 -6.96 64.25
N ALA A 289 14.74 -8.10 63.60
CA ALA A 289 14.72 -8.29 62.15
C ALA A 289 13.50 -7.60 61.50
N PRO A 290 13.58 -7.17 60.22
CA PRO A 290 12.42 -6.57 59.58
C PRO A 290 11.33 -7.65 59.53
N SER A 291 10.35 -7.54 60.41
CA SER A 291 9.13 -8.31 60.31
C SER A 291 8.35 -7.68 59.18
N VAL A 292 8.16 -8.42 58.09
CA VAL A 292 7.20 -8.09 57.05
C VAL A 292 5.84 -8.01 57.73
N ALA A 293 5.43 -6.79 58.06
CA ALA A 293 4.11 -6.52 58.60
C ALA A 293 3.13 -6.65 57.43
N VAL A 294 2.35 -7.72 57.47
CA VAL A 294 1.16 -7.89 56.62
C VAL A 294 0.11 -6.90 57.11
N ALA A 295 0.09 -5.72 56.50
CA ALA A 295 -1.05 -4.82 56.51
C ALA A 295 -1.77 -4.98 55.17
N ASP A 296 -3.03 -5.41 55.23
CA ASP A 296 -3.93 -5.73 54.10
C ASP A 296 -4.32 -4.51 53.21
N GLY A 297 -3.36 -3.66 52.85
CA GLY A 297 -3.60 -2.45 52.04
C GLY A 297 -2.45 -2.02 51.13
N ALA A 298 -1.28 -2.67 51.18
CA ALA A 298 -0.25 -2.55 50.15
C ALA A 298 -0.31 -3.83 49.30
N GLY A 299 -0.56 -3.70 47.99
CA GLY A 299 -0.54 -4.85 47.08
C GLY A 299 0.80 -5.60 47.15
N ARG A 300 0.83 -6.84 46.68
CA ARG A 300 2.08 -7.60 46.58
C ARG A 300 3.10 -6.83 45.76
N THR A 301 4.33 -6.71 46.28
CA THR A 301 5.44 -6.09 45.53
C THR A 301 5.88 -6.95 44.36
N VAL A 302 6.54 -6.35 43.37
CA VAL A 302 7.12 -7.07 42.22
C VAL A 302 8.02 -8.20 42.71
N ARG A 303 8.84 -7.95 43.74
CA ARG A 303 9.70 -8.99 44.37
C ARG A 303 8.88 -10.18 44.88
N SER A 304 7.78 -9.94 45.58
CA SER A 304 6.97 -11.02 46.15
C SER A 304 6.21 -11.83 45.09
N ILE A 305 5.77 -11.18 44.01
CA ILE A 305 5.10 -11.83 42.88
C ILE A 305 6.08 -12.74 42.15
N LEU A 306 7.27 -12.22 41.82
CA LEU A 306 8.29 -12.99 41.13
C LEU A 306 8.82 -14.14 41.99
N ALA A 307 9.04 -13.92 43.28
CA ALA A 307 9.45 -14.99 44.19
C ALA A 307 8.43 -16.14 44.24
N ALA A 308 7.13 -15.81 44.26
CA ALA A 308 6.05 -16.79 44.19
C ALA A 308 6.03 -17.53 42.84
N GLU A 309 6.20 -16.82 41.72
CA GLU A 309 6.27 -17.43 40.38
C GLU A 309 7.42 -18.43 40.27
N PHE A 310 8.60 -18.04 40.76
CA PHE A 310 9.78 -18.90 40.69
C PHE A 310 9.84 -19.96 41.81
N GLY A 311 8.92 -19.91 42.78
CA GLY A 311 8.88 -20.84 43.91
C GLY A 311 10.10 -20.74 44.83
N ILE A 312 10.64 -19.53 45.01
CA ILE A 312 11.84 -19.25 45.81
C ILE A 312 11.54 -18.21 46.89
N GLU A 313 12.45 -18.07 47.86
CA GLU A 313 12.35 -17.01 48.85
C GLU A 313 12.62 -15.62 48.23
N PRO A 314 11.89 -14.56 48.63
CA PRO A 314 12.07 -13.20 48.10
C PRO A 314 13.51 -12.66 48.15
N GLU A 315 14.26 -13.06 49.17
CA GLU A 315 15.66 -12.67 49.40
C GLU A 315 16.62 -13.30 48.37
N GLN A 316 16.25 -14.44 47.78
CA GLN A 316 17.06 -15.17 46.81
C GLN A 316 16.77 -14.73 45.37
N LEU A 317 15.74 -13.89 45.15
CA LEU A 317 15.25 -13.55 43.82
C LEU A 317 16.32 -12.90 42.95
N ILE A 318 17.09 -11.94 43.46
CA ILE A 318 18.09 -11.21 42.66
C ILE A 318 19.19 -12.17 42.17
N ASP A 319 19.73 -12.99 43.07
CA ASP A 319 20.77 -13.98 42.73
C ASP A 319 20.22 -15.03 41.75
N PHE A 320 18.95 -15.39 41.89
CA PHE A 320 18.27 -16.31 40.98
C PHE A 320 18.07 -15.70 39.59
N LEU A 321 17.67 -14.43 39.49
CA LEU A 321 17.52 -13.72 38.22
C LEU A 321 18.86 -13.59 37.49
N ARG A 322 19.96 -13.37 38.23
CA ARG A 322 21.33 -13.29 37.67
C ARG A 322 21.96 -14.64 37.33
N SER A 323 21.26 -15.75 37.56
CA SER A 323 21.80 -17.09 37.32
C SER A 323 20.91 -17.91 36.39
N GLY A 324 21.54 -18.77 35.59
CA GLY A 324 20.86 -19.57 34.58
C GLY A 324 20.82 -18.87 33.21
N ASP A 325 19.81 -19.20 32.40
CA ASP A 325 19.62 -18.58 31.10
C ASP A 325 18.90 -17.23 31.25
N PRO A 326 19.54 -16.09 30.90
CA PRO A 326 18.97 -14.77 31.16
C PRO A 326 17.70 -14.51 30.36
N VAL A 327 17.54 -15.12 29.18
CA VAL A 327 16.34 -14.97 28.35
C VAL A 327 15.14 -15.63 29.03
N ASP A 328 15.28 -16.88 29.45
CA ASP A 328 14.23 -17.60 30.18
C ASP A 328 13.85 -16.87 31.48
N ARG A 329 14.85 -16.38 32.24
CA ARG A 329 14.63 -15.60 33.48
C ARG A 329 13.82 -14.35 33.22
N LEU A 330 14.26 -13.54 32.26
CA LEU A 330 13.63 -12.27 31.90
C LEU A 330 12.20 -12.50 31.42
N ASN A 331 12.02 -13.36 30.42
CA ASN A 331 10.72 -13.57 29.81
C ASN A 331 9.70 -14.15 30.80
N THR A 332 10.13 -15.03 31.70
CA THR A 332 9.25 -15.56 32.76
C THR A 332 8.88 -14.46 33.74
N ALA A 333 9.84 -13.64 34.18
CA ALA A 333 9.58 -12.56 35.11
C ALA A 333 8.63 -11.51 34.53
N VAL A 334 8.85 -11.07 33.28
CA VAL A 334 7.99 -10.08 32.62
C VAL A 334 6.57 -10.62 32.46
N LYS A 335 6.39 -11.87 32.03
CA LYS A 335 5.05 -12.50 31.93
C LYS A 335 4.32 -12.54 33.27
N ALA A 336 5.02 -12.86 34.35
CA ALA A 336 4.44 -12.92 35.69
C ALA A 336 3.98 -11.54 36.19
N ILE A 337 4.75 -10.49 35.88
CA ILE A 337 4.39 -9.10 36.17
C ILE A 337 3.17 -8.67 35.34
N GLU A 338 3.18 -8.91 34.03
CA GLU A 338 2.08 -8.55 33.13
C GLU A 338 0.77 -9.29 33.43
N SER A 339 0.87 -10.51 33.97
CA SER A 339 -0.29 -11.31 34.37
C SER A 339 -0.85 -10.91 35.74
N SER A 340 -0.13 -10.06 36.49
CA SER A 340 -0.56 -9.60 37.81
C SER A 340 -1.40 -8.34 37.69
N GLU A 341 -2.54 -8.30 38.39
CA GLU A 341 -3.36 -7.09 38.53
C GLU A 341 -2.83 -6.14 39.63
N GLU A 342 -1.85 -6.59 40.42
CA GLU A 342 -1.37 -5.88 41.62
C GLU A 342 -0.18 -4.94 41.34
N VAL A 343 0.55 -5.14 40.24
CA VAL A 343 1.75 -4.38 39.88
C VAL A 343 1.74 -3.94 38.42
N THR A 344 2.44 -2.86 38.12
CA THR A 344 2.61 -2.37 36.74
C THR A 344 4.04 -2.64 36.27
N LYS A 345 4.19 -3.13 35.04
CA LYS A 345 5.50 -3.30 34.38
C LYS A 345 6.12 -1.92 34.08
N SER A 346 7.43 -1.76 34.34
CA SER A 346 8.17 -0.57 33.89
C SER A 346 8.44 -0.62 32.37
N GLU A 347 8.53 0.54 31.73
CA GLU A 347 8.93 0.66 30.32
C GLU A 347 10.44 0.38 30.11
N ASP A 348 11.23 0.33 31.19
CA ASP A 348 12.69 0.17 31.13
C ASP A 348 13.15 -1.27 30.84
N TYR A 349 12.23 -2.23 30.81
CA TYR A 349 12.52 -3.62 30.45
C TYR A 349 11.36 -4.28 29.71
N GLY A 350 11.67 -5.26 28.87
CA GLY A 350 10.69 -5.99 28.08
C GLY A 350 11.12 -7.43 27.80
N GLN A 351 10.21 -8.22 27.22
CA GLN A 351 10.55 -9.59 26.79
C GLN A 351 11.47 -9.55 25.58
N ILE A 352 12.23 -10.64 25.40
CA ILE A 352 12.84 -10.97 24.11
C ILE A 352 11.94 -11.98 23.41
N VAL A 353 11.34 -11.55 22.31
CA VAL A 353 10.40 -12.35 21.52
C VAL A 353 11.12 -12.96 20.33
N PHE A 354 10.90 -14.25 20.11
CA PHE A 354 11.45 -14.97 18.96
C PHE A 354 10.35 -15.18 17.93
N VAL A 355 10.53 -14.59 16.75
CA VAL A 355 9.54 -14.63 15.67
C VAL A 355 10.15 -15.22 14.41
N ASN A 356 9.44 -16.18 13.81
CA ASN A 356 9.84 -16.74 12.52
C ASN A 356 9.43 -15.77 11.40
N PRO A 357 10.24 -15.63 10.33
CA PRO A 357 9.85 -14.86 9.16
C PRO A 357 8.54 -15.40 8.58
N ALA A 358 7.65 -14.48 8.21
CA ALA A 358 6.42 -14.84 7.53
C ALA A 358 6.72 -15.22 6.08
N TYR A 359 6.12 -16.33 5.62
CA TYR A 359 6.14 -16.69 4.21
C TYR A 359 5.55 -15.57 3.34
N ARG A 360 6.18 -15.39 2.19
CA ARG A 360 5.72 -14.54 1.10
C ARG A 360 5.13 -15.41 0.00
N TYR A 361 4.04 -14.95 -0.58
CA TYR A 361 3.37 -15.62 -1.69
C TYR A 361 3.44 -14.73 -2.94
N ARG A 362 3.66 -15.32 -4.10
CA ARG A 362 3.66 -14.63 -5.41
C ARG A 362 3.25 -15.59 -6.53
N LEU A 363 2.82 -15.07 -7.67
CA LEU A 363 2.52 -15.89 -8.84
C LEU A 363 3.78 -16.58 -9.37
N THR A 364 3.62 -17.83 -9.78
CA THR A 364 4.63 -18.56 -10.55
C THR A 364 4.66 -18.06 -11.99
N GLU A 365 5.78 -18.30 -12.68
CA GLU A 365 5.92 -18.00 -14.11
C GLU A 365 4.81 -18.71 -14.93
N GLN A 366 4.54 -19.97 -14.60
CA GLN A 366 3.51 -20.77 -15.25
C GLN A 366 2.11 -20.17 -15.08
N ALA A 367 1.79 -19.62 -13.90
CA ALA A 367 0.50 -18.98 -13.67
C ALA A 367 0.32 -17.70 -14.50
N ILE A 368 1.41 -16.95 -14.70
CA ILE A 368 1.43 -15.76 -15.52
C ILE A 368 1.21 -16.13 -17.00
N GLU A 369 1.81 -17.22 -17.50
CA GLU A 369 1.60 -17.70 -18.88
C GLU A 369 0.16 -18.19 -19.18
N PHE A 370 -0.67 -18.36 -18.16
CA PHE A 370 -2.08 -18.72 -18.31
C PHE A 370 -3.01 -17.52 -18.46
N VAL A 371 -2.47 -16.31 -18.41
CA VAL A 371 -3.17 -15.03 -18.53
C VAL A 371 -2.51 -14.27 -19.68
#